data_AF-A0A364K8T7-F1
#
_entry.id   AF-A0A364K8T7-F1
#
_cell.length_a   1.000
_cell.length_b   1.000
_cell.length_c   1.000
_cell.angle_alpha   90.00
_cell.angle_beta   90.00
_cell.angle_gamma   90.00
#
_symmetry.space_group_name_H-M   'P 1'
#
loop_
_entity.id
_entity.type
_entity.pdbx_description
1 polymer ?
#
loop_
_entity_poly.entity_id
_entity_poly.type
_entity_poly.pdbx_seq_one_letter_code
_entity_poly.pdbx_strand_id
1 'polypeptide(L)'
;MVDWLDFHDPKLGLYEICFPSEYVEAITKDISKQLHLTFDSERLNQKLNNIGNSGLDCLYISQNSEERALLLLDCSNTDWIYTLCIIYDETVHSQVKDRLLAWDCHCREEYGQPRPAGYQLRNKIQDEEPLFVQIIHKHRLVEN
;
A
#
# COMPACT_ATOMS: atom_id res chain seq x y z
N MET A 1 4.30 -2.04 -15.52
CA MET A 1 5.52 -2.85 -15.47
C MET A 1 6.44 -2.17 -14.50
N VAL A 2 6.87 -2.90 -13.47
CA VAL A 2 7.55 -2.33 -12.30
C VAL A 2 9.07 -2.49 -12.45
N ASP A 3 9.56 -2.31 -13.67
CA ASP A 3 10.86 -2.80 -14.14
C ASP A 3 12.05 -2.09 -13.49
N TRP A 4 11.79 -1.00 -12.77
CA TRP A 4 12.79 -0.26 -11.98
C TRP A 4 12.91 -0.77 -10.54
N LEU A 5 12.04 -1.69 -10.09
CA LEU A 5 12.13 -2.31 -8.77
C LEU A 5 13.21 -3.39 -8.77
N ASP A 6 14.39 -3.00 -8.33
CA ASP A 6 15.40 -3.93 -7.84
C ASP A 6 15.19 -4.10 -6.32
N PHE A 7 14.67 -5.24 -5.89
CA PHE A 7 14.45 -5.55 -4.46
C PHE A 7 15.74 -5.64 -3.65
N HIS A 8 16.90 -5.71 -4.32
CA HIS A 8 18.20 -5.66 -3.67
C HIS A 8 18.73 -4.23 -3.53
N ASP A 9 18.00 -3.22 -4.01
CA ASP A 9 18.40 -1.83 -3.86
C ASP A 9 18.28 -1.38 -2.39
N PRO A 10 19.40 -1.06 -1.71
CA PRO A 10 19.39 -0.66 -0.32
C PRO A 10 18.71 0.68 -0.07
N LYS A 11 18.35 1.43 -1.12
CA LYS A 11 17.64 2.71 -1.04
C LYS A 11 16.13 2.55 -1.10
N LEU A 12 15.61 1.35 -1.32
CA LEU A 12 14.17 1.10 -1.30
C LEU A 12 13.73 0.61 0.07
N GLY A 13 12.58 1.10 0.50
CA GLY A 13 11.84 0.54 1.62
C GLY A 13 10.46 0.05 1.18
N LEU A 14 9.91 -0.89 1.94
CA LEU A 14 8.57 -1.42 1.76
C LEU A 14 7.82 -1.37 3.08
N TYR A 15 6.67 -0.70 3.09
CA TYR A 15 5.72 -0.78 4.18
C TYR A 15 4.42 -1.45 3.73
N GLU A 16 3.82 -2.18 4.65
CA GLU A 16 2.53 -2.83 4.44
C GLU A 16 1.64 -2.54 5.64
N ILE A 17 0.43 -2.04 5.39
CA ILE A 17 -0.59 -1.82 6.42
C ILE A 17 -1.93 -2.39 5.96
N CYS A 18 -2.76 -2.75 6.94
CA CYS A 18 -4.11 -3.23 6.70
C CYS A 18 -5.11 -2.29 7.40
N PHE A 19 -6.19 -1.92 6.73
CA PHE A 19 -7.19 -1.00 7.28
C PHE A 19 -8.60 -1.26 6.74
N PRO A 20 -9.65 -0.78 7.44
CA PRO A 20 -11.04 -0.92 7.00
C PRO A 20 -11.35 -0.18 5.70
N SER A 21 -12.30 -0.70 4.93
CA SER A 21 -12.67 -0.20 3.60
C SER A 21 -13.06 1.28 3.54
N GLU A 22 -13.67 1.83 4.60
CA GLU A 22 -14.11 3.24 4.60
C GLU A 22 -12.98 4.26 4.49
N TYR A 23 -11.74 3.88 4.84
CA TYR A 23 -10.59 4.79 4.79
C TYR A 23 -9.76 4.67 3.51
N VAL A 24 -10.12 3.77 2.58
CA VAL A 24 -9.32 3.49 1.38
C VAL A 24 -9.00 4.75 0.59
N GLU A 25 -10.00 5.56 0.27
CA GLU A 25 -9.77 6.80 -0.50
C GLU A 25 -8.93 7.79 0.29
N ALA A 26 -9.23 7.99 1.58
CA ALA A 26 -8.56 8.96 2.44
C ALA A 26 -7.08 8.64 2.64
N ILE A 27 -6.76 7.39 2.98
CA ILE A 27 -5.38 6.91 3.17
C ILE A 27 -4.63 6.96 1.84
N THR A 28 -5.21 6.42 0.77
CA THR A 28 -4.54 6.37 -0.54
C THR A 28 -4.24 7.78 -1.05
N LYS A 29 -5.16 8.73 -0.91
CA LYS A 29 -4.97 10.13 -1.29
C LYS A 29 -3.90 10.82 -0.46
N ASP A 30 -3.92 10.65 0.86
CA ASP A 30 -2.94 11.26 1.75
C ASP A 30 -1.53 10.74 1.46
N ILE A 31 -1.34 9.41 1.43
CA ILE A 31 -0.05 8.80 1.12
C ILE A 31 0.44 9.18 -0.27
N SER A 32 -0.46 9.21 -1.27
CA SER A 32 -0.09 9.65 -2.63
C SER A 32 0.46 11.08 -2.62
N LYS A 33 -0.14 11.98 -1.83
CA LYS A 33 0.35 13.34 -1.69
C LYS A 33 1.74 13.41 -1.04
N GLN A 34 2.02 12.59 -0.03
CA GLN A 34 3.33 12.56 0.63
C GLN A 34 4.44 12.05 -0.29
N LEU A 35 4.10 11.12 -1.17
CA LEU A 35 5.01 10.49 -2.12
C LEU A 35 5.03 11.17 -3.49
N HIS A 36 4.42 12.35 -3.61
CA HIS A 36 4.25 13.07 -4.87
C HIS A 36 3.76 12.17 -6.03
N LEU A 37 2.86 11.25 -5.71
CA LEU A 37 2.23 10.31 -6.61
C LEU A 37 0.97 10.93 -7.23
N THR A 38 0.72 10.63 -8.50
CA THR A 38 -0.54 11.00 -9.16
C THR A 38 -1.69 10.21 -8.53
N PHE A 39 -2.65 10.90 -7.91
CA PHE A 39 -3.83 10.29 -7.34
C PHE A 39 -5.05 10.49 -8.24
N ASP A 40 -5.69 9.40 -8.64
CA ASP A 40 -6.91 9.40 -9.44
C ASP A 40 -8.05 8.73 -8.65
N SER A 41 -8.92 9.56 -8.07
CA SER A 41 -10.08 9.12 -7.30
C SER A 41 -11.12 8.39 -8.15
N GLU A 42 -11.29 8.79 -9.42
CA GLU A 42 -12.27 8.14 -10.31
C GLU A 42 -11.82 6.72 -10.64
N ARG A 43 -10.53 6.56 -10.99
CA ARG A 43 -9.93 5.25 -11.24
C ARG A 43 -9.96 4.36 -10.01
N LEU A 44 -9.66 4.90 -8.82
CA LEU A 44 -9.78 4.16 -7.56
C LEU A 44 -11.23 3.67 -7.37
N ASN A 45 -12.20 4.57 -7.46
CA ASN A 45 -13.62 4.24 -7.26
C ASN A 45 -14.14 3.23 -8.30
N GLN A 46 -13.72 3.33 -9.56
CA GLN A 46 -14.01 2.31 -10.58
C GLN A 46 -13.47 0.94 -10.17
N LYS A 47 -12.27 0.87 -9.61
CA LYS A 47 -11.68 -0.39 -9.15
C LYS A 47 -12.40 -0.95 -7.92
N LEU A 48 -12.77 -0.11 -6.96
CA LEU A 48 -13.54 -0.49 -5.77
C LEU A 48 -14.95 -1.01 -6.12
N ASN A 49 -15.63 -0.38 -7.08
CA ASN A 49 -16.97 -0.79 -7.52
C ASN A 49 -17.00 -2.10 -8.32
N ASN A 50 -15.85 -2.58 -8.80
CA ASN A 50 -15.72 -3.83 -9.56
C ASN A 50 -15.42 -5.05 -8.67
N ILE A 51 -15.29 -4.85 -7.35
CA ILE A 51 -15.08 -5.92 -6.37
C ILE A 51 -16.35 -6.79 -6.31
N GLY A 52 -16.33 -7.91 -7.02
CA GLY A 52 -17.44 -8.88 -7.06
C GLY A 52 -17.57 -9.67 -8.36
N ASN A 53 -17.04 -9.20 -9.49
CA ASN A 53 -17.33 -9.81 -10.80
C ASN A 53 -16.31 -10.85 -11.29
N SER A 54 -15.08 -10.88 -10.78
CA SER A 54 -14.03 -11.77 -11.31
C SER A 54 -13.15 -12.45 -10.26
N GLY A 55 -13.33 -12.15 -8.97
CA GLY A 55 -12.42 -12.65 -7.92
C GLY A 55 -10.95 -12.24 -8.10
N LEU A 56 -10.69 -11.32 -9.04
CA LEU A 56 -9.39 -10.68 -9.24
C LEU A 56 -9.45 -9.30 -8.61
N ASP A 57 -8.54 -9.16 -7.66
CA ASP A 57 -8.50 -8.13 -6.66
C ASP A 57 -8.23 -6.76 -7.26
N CYS A 58 -8.73 -5.74 -6.57
CA CYS A 58 -8.67 -4.36 -7.00
C CYS A 58 -7.24 -3.83 -6.83
N LEU A 59 -6.41 -4.02 -7.85
CA LEU A 59 -5.08 -3.41 -7.90
C LEU A 59 -5.18 -1.94 -8.35
N TYR A 60 -5.00 -1.03 -7.40
CA TYR A 60 -4.68 0.36 -7.70
C TYR A 60 -3.16 0.53 -7.67
N ILE A 61 -2.63 1.16 -8.72
CA ILE A 61 -1.21 1.47 -8.85
C ILE A 61 -1.08 2.97 -9.08
N SER A 62 -0.36 3.64 -8.20
CA SER A 62 0.23 4.95 -8.51
C SER A 62 1.75 4.84 -8.44
N GLN A 63 2.41 5.45 -9.42
CA GLN A 63 3.86 5.42 -9.60
C GLN A 63 4.37 6.82 -9.90
N ASN A 64 5.51 7.14 -9.31
CA ASN A 64 6.36 8.23 -9.75
C ASN A 64 7.74 7.62 -10.01
N SER A 65 8.09 7.46 -11.30
CA SER A 65 9.37 6.87 -11.70
C SER A 65 10.57 7.75 -11.34
N GLU A 66 10.37 9.06 -11.17
CA GLU A 66 11.42 9.98 -10.72
C GLU A 66 11.69 9.82 -9.22
N GLU A 67 10.65 9.55 -8.41
CA GLU A 67 10.74 9.40 -6.95
C GLU A 67 10.68 7.93 -6.46
N ARG A 68 10.69 6.96 -7.39
CA ARG A 68 10.70 5.51 -7.11
C ARG A 68 9.68 5.08 -6.06
N ALA A 69 8.48 5.63 -6.14
CA ALA A 69 7.38 5.32 -5.24
C ALA A 69 6.32 4.47 -5.93
N LEU A 70 5.77 3.50 -5.21
CA LEU A 70 4.70 2.62 -5.66
C LEU A 70 3.70 2.39 -4.55
N LEU A 71 2.41 2.55 -4.87
CA LEU A 71 1.32 2.20 -3.99
C LEU A 71 0.54 1.04 -4.62
N LEU A 72 0.44 -0.10 -3.93
CA LEU A 72 -0.43 -1.22 -4.28
C LEU A 72 -1.51 -1.40 -3.23
N LEU A 73 -2.75 -1.47 -3.68
CA LEU A 73 -3.89 -1.86 -2.86
C LEU A 73 -4.31 -3.27 -3.27
N ASP A 74 -4.45 -4.20 -2.33
CA ASP A 74 -5.04 -5.53 -2.54
C ASP A 74 -6.26 -5.69 -1.61
N CYS A 75 -7.32 -6.28 -2.15
CA CYS A 75 -8.65 -6.26 -1.53
C CYS A 75 -9.15 -7.68 -1.39
N SER A 76 -9.14 -8.22 -0.17
CA SER A 76 -9.77 -9.52 0.10
C SER A 76 -11.29 -9.36 0.13
N ASN A 77 -12.01 -10.24 -0.56
CA ASN A 77 -13.48 -10.24 -0.61
C ASN A 77 -14.13 -10.80 0.66
N THR A 78 -13.35 -11.20 1.68
CA THR A 78 -13.86 -11.91 2.85
C THR A 78 -14.07 -11.05 4.08
N ASP A 79 -13.38 -9.92 4.24
CA ASP A 79 -13.31 -9.22 5.53
C ASP A 79 -13.36 -7.68 5.47
N TRP A 80 -13.59 -7.07 4.29
CA TRP A 80 -13.60 -5.60 4.11
C TRP A 80 -12.31 -4.91 4.58
N ILE A 81 -11.23 -5.68 4.76
CA ILE A 81 -9.90 -5.18 5.11
C ILE A 81 -9.07 -5.08 3.84
N TYR A 82 -8.46 -3.91 3.68
CA TYR A 82 -7.65 -3.57 2.53
C TYR A 82 -6.18 -3.58 2.93
N THR A 83 -5.33 -4.16 2.09
CA THR A 83 -3.88 -4.14 2.26
C THR A 83 -3.28 -3.08 1.37
N LEU A 84 -2.52 -2.16 1.95
CA LEU A 84 -1.78 -1.14 1.26
C LEU A 84 -0.28 -1.43 1.38
N CYS A 85 0.36 -1.71 0.25
CA CYS A 85 1.80 -1.86 0.14
C CYS A 85 2.39 -0.60 -0.48
N ILE A 86 3.43 -0.05 0.15
CA ILE A 86 4.07 1.19 -0.27
C ILE A 86 5.56 0.91 -0.42
N ILE A 87 6.05 1.01 -1.65
CA ILE A 87 7.48 1.11 -1.90
C ILE A 87 7.84 2.58 -2.03
N TYR A 88 8.95 2.95 -1.40
CA TYR A 88 9.43 4.31 -1.32
C TYR A 88 10.95 4.33 -1.37
N ASP A 89 11.51 5.46 -1.81
CA ASP A 89 12.93 5.75 -1.63
C ASP A 89 13.21 6.15 -0.16
N GLU A 90 14.30 5.67 0.41
CA GLU A 90 14.66 5.87 1.83
C GLU A 90 14.69 7.35 2.23
N THR A 91 14.89 8.26 1.29
CA THR A 91 14.82 9.72 1.53
C THR A 91 13.47 10.20 2.10
N VAL A 92 12.36 9.51 1.81
CA VAL A 92 11.01 9.86 2.31
C VAL A 92 10.53 8.93 3.43
N HIS A 93 11.39 8.02 3.91
CA HIS A 93 11.08 6.99 4.91
C HIS A 93 10.30 7.51 6.12
N SER A 94 10.81 8.56 6.78
CA SER A 94 10.24 9.08 8.02
C SER A 94 8.84 9.64 7.81
N GLN A 95 8.63 10.38 6.73
CA GLN A 95 7.34 11.01 6.40
C GLN A 95 6.27 9.94 6.12
N VAL A 96 6.61 8.92 5.34
CA VAL A 96 5.72 7.81 5.04
C VAL A 96 5.40 7.03 6.31
N LYS A 97 6.43 6.68 7.10
CA LYS A 97 6.27 5.91 8.34
C LYS A 97 5.35 6.61 9.33
N ASP A 98 5.58 7.89 9.60
CA ASP A 98 4.79 8.65 10.57
C ASP A 98 3.33 8.77 10.14
N ARG A 99 3.08 8.94 8.84
CA ARG A 99 1.74 9.00 8.28
C ARG A 99 1.01 7.67 8.35
N LEU A 100 1.67 6.58 8.03
CA LEU A 100 1.09 5.24 8.17
C LEU A 100 0.80 4.90 9.62
N LEU A 101 1.69 5.27 10.54
CA LEU A 101 1.46 5.10 11.98
C LEU A 101 0.30 5.96 12.49
N ALA A 102 0.09 7.16 11.95
CA ALA A 102 -1.06 7.98 12.30
C ALA A 102 -2.38 7.33 11.85
N TRP A 103 -2.45 6.86 10.61
CA TRP A 103 -3.63 6.16 10.08
C TRP A 103 -3.92 4.85 10.79
N ASP A 104 -2.91 4.04 11.08
CA ASP A 104 -3.07 2.81 11.86
C ASP A 104 -3.58 3.12 13.29
N CYS A 105 -3.11 4.21 13.92
CA CYS A 105 -3.64 4.66 15.21
C CYS A 105 -5.12 5.02 15.12
N HIS A 106 -5.46 5.84 14.14
CA HIS A 106 -6.82 6.32 13.92
C HIS A 106 -7.80 5.16 13.68
N CYS A 107 -7.50 4.25 12.75
CA CYS A 107 -8.34 3.09 12.47
C CYS A 107 -8.51 2.21 13.71
N ARG A 108 -7.45 2.02 14.49
CA ARG A 108 -7.49 1.21 15.72
C ARG A 108 -8.31 1.84 16.83
N GLU A 109 -8.19 3.15 17.01
CA GLU A 109 -8.96 3.89 18.02
C GLU A 109 -10.46 3.85 17.73
N GLU A 110 -10.87 4.05 16.47
CA GLU A 110 -12.28 4.00 16.08
C GLU A 110 -12.91 2.63 16.32
N TYR A 111 -12.12 1.55 16.19
CA TYR A 111 -12.58 0.18 16.40
C TYR A 111 -12.30 -0.37 17.81
N GLY A 112 -11.80 0.45 18.74
CA GLY A 112 -11.51 0.04 20.11
C GLY A 112 -10.38 -0.99 20.24
N GLN A 113 -9.45 -1.01 19.29
CA GLN A 113 -8.32 -1.95 19.19
C GLN A 113 -6.97 -1.25 19.32
N PRO A 114 -6.66 -0.63 20.48
CA PRO A 114 -5.44 0.15 20.64
C PRO A 114 -4.20 -0.67 20.33
N ARG A 115 -3.19 0.01 19.76
CA ARG A 115 -1.93 -0.66 19.43
C ARG A 115 -1.29 -1.32 20.65
N PRO A 116 -0.66 -2.50 20.46
CA PRO A 116 0.22 -3.06 21.48
C PRO A 116 1.34 -2.08 21.83
N ALA A 117 1.72 -2.04 23.11
CA ALA A 117 2.89 -1.29 23.55
C ALA A 117 4.14 -1.79 22.78
N GLY A 118 4.90 -0.85 22.21
CA GLY A 118 6.10 -1.17 21.42
C GLY A 118 5.83 -1.61 19.97
N TYR A 119 4.61 -1.48 19.47
CA TYR A 119 4.33 -1.69 18.05
C TYR A 119 5.22 -0.79 17.18
N GLN A 120 5.85 -1.38 16.17
CA GLN A 120 6.62 -0.67 15.17
C GLN A 120 6.20 -1.12 13.78
N LEU A 121 6.04 -0.14 12.89
CA LEU A 121 5.93 -0.42 11.46
C LEU A 121 7.32 -0.85 10.95
N ARG A 122 7.41 -2.11 10.50
CA ARG A 122 8.65 -2.72 10.02
C ARG A 122 8.81 -2.49 8.53
N ASN A 123 10.03 -2.17 8.10
CA ASN A 123 10.39 -2.20 6.68
C ASN A 123 10.51 -3.68 6.26
N LYS A 124 9.72 -4.09 5.26
CA LYS A 124 9.57 -5.47 4.80
C LYS A 124 10.28 -5.76 3.49
N ILE A 125 11.08 -4.83 2.97
CA ILE A 125 11.71 -4.99 1.65
C ILE A 125 12.65 -6.21 1.58
N GLN A 126 13.16 -6.64 2.74
CA GLN A 126 14.06 -7.80 2.89
C GLN A 126 13.34 -9.07 3.38
N ASP A 127 12.03 -9.03 3.57
CA ASP A 127 11.29 -10.23 3.94
C ASP A 127 11.34 -11.23 2.76
N GLU A 128 11.38 -12.53 3.03
CA GLU A 128 11.48 -13.56 1.98
C GLU A 128 10.24 -13.57 1.06
N GLU A 129 9.05 -13.29 1.62
CA GLU A 129 7.78 -13.26 0.89
C GLU A 129 6.82 -12.17 1.41
N PRO A 130 7.11 -10.87 1.18
CA PRO A 130 6.21 -9.79 1.57
C PRO A 130 4.88 -9.90 0.81
N LEU A 131 3.79 -9.39 1.38
CA LEU A 131 2.47 -9.36 0.73
C LEU A 131 2.55 -8.68 -0.63
N PHE A 132 3.41 -7.66 -0.76
CA PHE A 132 3.73 -7.02 -2.02
C PHE A 132 4.13 -8.01 -3.14
N VAL A 133 5.03 -8.97 -2.86
CA VAL A 133 5.48 -9.98 -3.84
C VAL A 133 4.33 -10.91 -4.19
N GLN A 134 3.51 -11.28 -3.21
CA GLN A 134 2.32 -12.10 -3.45
C GLN A 134 1.34 -11.38 -4.39
N ILE A 135 1.10 -10.08 -4.17
CA ILE A 135 0.26 -9.22 -5.02
C ILE A 135 0.84 -9.13 -6.44
N ILE A 136 2.14 -8.93 -6.58
CA ILE A 136 2.82 -8.91 -7.87
C ILE A 136 2.56 -10.22 -8.65
N HIS A 137 2.77 -11.37 -8.01
CA HIS A 137 2.58 -12.67 -8.65
C HIS A 137 1.12 -12.93 -9.00
N LYS A 138 0.20 -12.64 -8.07
CA LYS A 138 -1.25 -12.75 -8.25
C LYS A 138 -1.75 -12.00 -9.48
N HIS A 139 -1.21 -10.80 -9.72
CA HIS A 139 -1.59 -9.93 -10.84
C HIS A 139 -0.64 -9.98 -12.05
N ARG A 140 0.37 -10.85 -12.04
CA ARG A 140 1.36 -11.01 -13.13
C ARG A 140 2.03 -9.70 -13.55
N LEU A 141 2.42 -8.87 -12.58
CA LEU A 141 2.94 -7.51 -12.87
C LEU A 141 4.37 -7.47 -13.40
N VAL A 142 5.05 -8.62 -13.45
CA VAL A 142 6.45 -8.80 -13.89
C VAL A 142 6.58 -9.46 -15.26
N GLU A 143 5.47 -9.90 -15.87
CA GLU A 143 5.49 -10.51 -17.21
C GLU A 143 5.23 -9.43 -18.27
N ASN A 144 6.29 -8.92 -18.90
CA ASN A 144 6.32 -8.43 -20.29
C ASN A 144 7.78 -8.25 -20.76
#